data_AF-A0A183KX78-F1
#
_entry.id   AF-A0A183KX78-F1
#
_cell.length_a   1.000
_cell.length_b   1.000
_cell.length_c   1.000
_cell.angle_alpha   90.00
_cell.angle_beta   90.00
_cell.angle_gamma   90.00
#
_symmetry.space_group_name_H-M   'P 1'
#
loop_
_entity.id
_entity.type
_entity.pdbx_description
1 polymer ?
#
loop_
_entity_poly.entity_id
_entity_poly.type
_entity_poly.pdbx_seq_one_letter_code
_entity_poly.pdbx_strand_id
1 'polypeptide(L)'
;MSSKHCSYILGPSTTTSRDHATDYLIENSLDSYDGVICVGGDGFLAEAVQGLLLHERRKFSLPLFSGHKPGEIELKPTIRLGVIPAGSTDSASYSVHGTNDVVTAALHIISGKY
;
A
#
# COMPACT_ATOMS: atom_id res chain seq x y z
N MET A 1 20.01 -18.36 -3.09
CA MET A 1 20.08 -16.90 -3.38
C MET A 1 18.74 -16.52 -3.95
N SER A 2 17.87 -15.88 -3.15
CA SER A 2 16.54 -15.47 -3.63
C SER A 2 16.70 -14.19 -4.44
N SER A 3 16.37 -14.22 -5.73
CA SER A 3 16.32 -13.03 -6.57
C SER A 3 15.30 -12.06 -5.98
N LYS A 4 15.75 -10.91 -5.50
CA LYS A 4 14.88 -9.82 -5.03
C LYS A 4 14.22 -9.20 -6.26
N HIS A 5 12.99 -9.60 -6.57
CA HIS A 5 12.20 -8.97 -7.62
C HIS A 5 11.57 -7.70 -7.03
N CYS A 6 12.30 -6.59 -7.12
CA CYS A 6 11.74 -5.26 -6.90
C CYS A 6 10.97 -4.86 -8.16
N SER A 7 9.74 -5.32 -8.26
CA SER A 7 8.82 -4.86 -9.29
C SER A 7 8.10 -3.64 -8.74
N TYR A 8 8.50 -2.45 -9.20
CA TYR A 8 7.71 -1.24 -9.03
C TYR A 8 6.34 -1.48 -9.68
N ILE A 9 5.25 -1.17 -8.99
CA ILE A 9 3.97 -0.94 -9.68
C ILE A 9 4.12 0.42 -10.40
N LEU A 10 4.92 0.44 -11.46
CA LEU A 10 4.94 1.45 -12.51
C LEU A 10 4.15 0.87 -13.69
N GLY A 11 2.87 0.61 -13.45
CA GLY A 11 1.90 0.58 -14.55
C GLY A 11 1.48 2.02 -14.83
N PRO A 12 1.16 2.41 -16.08
CA PRO A 12 0.40 3.61 -16.37
C PRO A 12 -1.04 3.43 -15.87
N SER A 13 -1.21 3.20 -14.58
CA SER A 13 -2.49 3.08 -13.90
C SER A 13 -2.62 4.34 -13.08
N THR A 14 -2.68 5.50 -13.74
CA THR A 14 -3.31 6.66 -13.12
C THR A 14 -4.63 6.16 -12.54
N THR A 15 -4.84 6.31 -11.24
CA THR A 15 -6.15 6.06 -10.64
C THR A 15 -7.10 7.10 -11.24
N THR A 16 -7.79 6.73 -12.31
CA THR A 16 -8.77 7.59 -13.00
C THR A 16 -10.07 7.70 -12.23
N SER A 17 -10.21 6.94 -11.14
CA SER A 17 -11.40 6.82 -10.31
C SER A 17 -11.03 6.42 -8.88
N ARG A 18 -11.89 6.78 -7.92
CA ARG A 18 -11.80 6.36 -6.51
C ARG A 18 -11.78 4.82 -6.42
N ASP A 19 -11.05 4.28 -5.45
CA ASP A 19 -10.97 2.85 -5.11
C ASP A 19 -10.18 1.97 -6.09
N HIS A 20 -9.63 2.52 -7.17
CA HIS A 20 -8.91 1.70 -8.16
C HIS A 20 -7.65 1.01 -7.57
N ALA A 21 -6.93 1.70 -6.67
CA ALA A 21 -5.78 1.09 -6.00
C ALA A 21 -6.20 -0.05 -5.06
N THR A 22 -7.32 0.14 -4.36
CA THR A 22 -7.94 -0.87 -3.50
C THR A 22 -8.26 -2.12 -4.31
N ASP A 23 -8.99 -1.98 -5.42
CA ASP A 23 -9.40 -3.10 -6.26
C ASP A 23 -8.19 -3.84 -6.84
N TYR A 24 -7.20 -3.11 -7.35
CA TYR A 24 -5.99 -3.71 -7.91
C TYR A 24 -5.26 -4.59 -6.89
N LEU A 25 -5.07 -4.09 -5.65
CA LEU A 25 -4.39 -4.83 -4.60
C LEU A 25 -5.20 -6.05 -4.13
N ILE A 26 -6.53 -6.01 -4.19
CA ILE A 26 -7.39 -7.13 -3.78
C ILE A 26 -7.45 -8.23 -4.86
N GLU A 27 -7.34 -7.87 -6.14
CA GLU A 27 -7.48 -8.80 -7.27
C GLU A 27 -6.18 -9.47 -7.69
N ASN A 28 -5.04 -8.80 -7.51
CA ASN A 28 -3.75 -9.32 -7.94
C ASN A 28 -3.02 -10.05 -6.81
N SER A 29 -2.34 -11.16 -7.14
CA SER A 29 -1.43 -11.81 -6.19
C SER A 29 -0.22 -10.91 -5.94
N LEU A 30 0.11 -10.74 -4.66
CA LEU A 30 1.27 -9.99 -4.21
C LEU A 30 2.44 -10.90 -3.80
N ASP A 31 2.31 -12.23 -3.97
CA ASP A 31 3.27 -13.21 -3.46
C ASP A 31 4.67 -13.11 -4.12
N SER A 32 4.75 -12.51 -5.30
CA SER A 32 6.01 -12.27 -6.02
C SER A 32 6.71 -10.94 -5.64
N TYR A 33 6.12 -10.15 -4.74
CA TYR A 33 6.59 -8.80 -4.42
C TYR A 33 7.12 -8.73 -2.97
N ASP A 34 8.26 -8.05 -2.79
CA ASP A 34 8.84 -7.80 -1.47
C ASP A 34 8.17 -6.63 -0.72
N GLY A 35 7.37 -5.83 -1.43
CA GLY A 35 6.76 -4.61 -0.93
C GLY A 35 5.93 -3.88 -2.00
N VAL A 36 5.04 -3.01 -1.54
CA VAL A 36 4.28 -2.05 -2.35
C VAL A 36 4.77 -0.65 -2.03
N ILE A 37 4.92 0.20 -3.05
CA ILE A 37 5.26 1.62 -2.86
C ILE A 37 4.09 2.44 -3.39
N CYS A 38 3.52 3.28 -2.51
CA CYS A 38 2.44 4.20 -2.81
C CYS A 38 3.01 5.60 -3.07
N VAL A 39 2.84 6.14 -4.29
CA VAL A 39 3.26 7.51 -4.63
C VAL A 39 2.03 8.37 -4.82
N GLY A 40 1.73 9.25 -3.88
CA GLY A 40 0.50 10.04 -3.89
C GLY A 40 0.25 10.79 -2.58
N GLY A 41 -0.94 11.37 -2.46
CA GLY A 41 -1.39 12.02 -1.22
C GLY A 41 -2.12 11.06 -0.27
N ASP A 42 -2.60 11.59 0.86
CA ASP A 42 -3.24 10.82 1.94
C ASP A 42 -4.42 9.94 1.48
N GLY A 43 -5.21 10.40 0.50
CA GLY A 43 -6.33 9.62 -0.05
C GLY A 43 -5.88 8.35 -0.80
N PHE A 44 -4.81 8.46 -1.59
CA PHE A 44 -4.25 7.31 -2.31
C PHE A 44 -3.58 6.33 -1.35
N LEU A 45 -2.94 6.85 -0.29
CA LEU A 45 -2.41 6.01 0.79
C LEU A 45 -3.52 5.23 1.51
N ALA A 46 -4.65 5.87 1.81
CA ALA A 46 -5.79 5.22 2.45
C ALA A 46 -6.34 4.07 1.59
N GLU A 47 -6.46 4.28 0.27
CA GLU A 47 -6.84 3.22 -0.68
C GLU A 47 -5.83 2.07 -0.69
N ALA A 48 -4.52 2.37 -0.71
CA ALA A 48 -3.48 1.35 -0.69
C ALA A 48 -3.53 0.50 0.59
N VAL A 49 -3.68 1.14 1.76
CA VAL A 49 -3.80 0.44 3.05
C VAL A 49 -5.05 -0.43 3.08
N GLN A 50 -6.19 0.10 2.63
CA GLN A 50 -7.44 -0.65 2.56
C GLN A 50 -7.32 -1.86 1.62
N GLY A 51 -6.70 -1.68 0.45
CA GLY A 51 -6.43 -2.75 -0.51
C GLY A 51 -5.58 -3.87 0.08
N LEU A 52 -4.53 -3.54 0.83
CA LEU A 52 -3.68 -4.55 1.49
C LEU A 52 -4.40 -5.32 2.60
N LEU A 53 -5.24 -4.65 3.41
CA LEU A 53 -6.05 -5.32 4.44
C LEU A 53 -7.05 -6.28 3.80
N LEU A 54 -7.80 -5.80 2.80
CA LEU A 54 -8.77 -6.62 2.09
C LEU A 54 -8.13 -7.75 1.28
N HIS A 55 -6.90 -7.56 0.77
CA HIS A 55 -6.11 -8.62 0.13
C HIS A 55 -5.87 -9.79 1.09
N GLU A 56 -5.37 -9.52 2.31
CA GLU A 56 -5.16 -10.59 3.30
C GLU A 56 -6.48 -11.26 3.68
N ARG A 57 -7.54 -10.49 3.95
CA ARG A 57 -8.86 -11.06 4.24
C ARG A 57 -9.33 -12.00 3.13
N ARG A 58 -9.18 -11.60 1.87
CA ARG A 58 -9.51 -12.43 0.70
C ARG A 58 -8.67 -13.69 0.65
N LYS A 59 -7.35 -13.59 0.88
CA LYS A 59 -6.42 -14.73 0.91
C LYS A 59 -6.82 -15.79 1.94
N PHE A 60 -7.40 -15.37 3.06
CA PHE A 60 -7.92 -16.25 4.12
C PHE A 60 -9.42 -16.52 4.03
N SER A 61 -10.08 -16.19 2.91
CA SER A 61 -11.52 -16.39 2.68
C SER A 61 -12.42 -15.76 3.77
N LEU A 62 -11.98 -14.63 4.33
CA LEU A 62 -12.74 -13.86 5.31
C LEU A 62 -13.75 -12.90 4.62
N PRO A 63 -14.82 -12.49 5.31
CA PRO A 63 -15.80 -11.54 4.77
C PRO A 63 -15.17 -10.20 4.40
N LEU A 64 -15.59 -9.63 3.26
CA LEU A 64 -15.18 -8.31 2.76
C LEU A 64 -16.34 -7.30 2.87
N PHE A 65 -16.02 -6.01 2.87
CA PHE A 65 -16.98 -4.90 2.81
C PHE A 65 -18.14 -5.03 3.81
N SER A 66 -19.39 -5.09 3.35
CA SER A 66 -20.60 -5.22 4.18
C SER A 66 -20.68 -6.52 4.97
N GLY A 67 -19.87 -7.52 4.62
CA GLY A 67 -19.71 -8.74 5.39
C GLY A 67 -18.74 -8.59 6.58
N HIS A 68 -17.85 -7.59 6.56
CA HIS A 68 -16.91 -7.33 7.64
C HIS A 68 -17.60 -6.55 8.76
N LYS A 69 -17.54 -7.09 9.99
CA LYS A 69 -18.15 -6.46 11.17
C LYS A 69 -17.09 -5.97 12.16
N PRO A 70 -17.36 -4.86 12.87
CA PRO A 70 -16.50 -4.41 13.95
C PRO A 70 -16.29 -5.52 15.00
N GLY A 71 -15.04 -5.74 15.41
CA GLY A 71 -14.68 -6.77 16.39
C GLY A 71 -14.38 -8.16 15.81
N GLU A 72 -14.50 -8.34 14.50
CA GLU A 72 -13.98 -9.54 13.83
C GLU A 72 -12.45 -9.53 13.74
N ILE A 73 -11.87 -10.70 13.49
CA ILE A 73 -10.43 -10.88 13.33
C ILE A 73 -9.97 -10.02 12.14
N GLU A 74 -8.92 -9.23 12.36
CA GLU A 74 -8.23 -8.49 11.30
C GLU A 74 -6.83 -9.08 11.09
N LEU A 75 -6.45 -9.23 9.83
CA LEU A 75 -5.18 -9.82 9.45
C LEU A 75 -4.19 -8.72 9.13
N LYS A 76 -2.99 -8.81 9.69
CA LYS A 76 -1.92 -7.89 9.37
C LYS A 76 -1.36 -8.23 7.97
N PRO A 77 -1.29 -7.26 7.04
CA PRO A 77 -0.59 -7.42 5.77
C PRO A 77 0.84 -7.91 5.98
N THR A 78 1.20 -8.97 5.27
CA THR A 78 2.56 -9.53 5.29
C THR A 78 3.51 -8.73 4.40
N ILE A 79 2.98 -8.08 3.36
CA ILE A 79 3.73 -7.21 2.46
C ILE A 79 3.98 -5.83 3.09
N ARG A 80 5.20 -5.31 2.89
CA ARG A 80 5.59 -3.98 3.39
C ARG A 80 5.03 -2.88 2.48
N LEU A 81 4.64 -1.76 3.07
CA LEU A 81 4.15 -0.59 2.36
C LEU A 81 5.10 0.60 2.57
N GLY A 82 5.68 1.10 1.49
CA GLY A 82 6.41 2.37 1.46
C GLY A 82 5.53 3.49 0.89
N VAL A 83 5.77 4.74 1.28
CA VAL A 83 5.00 5.89 0.77
C VAL A 83 5.93 6.99 0.29
N ILE A 84 5.70 7.53 -0.89
CA ILE A 84 6.38 8.72 -1.39
C ILE A 84 5.34 9.84 -1.46
N PRO A 85 5.51 10.94 -0.70
CA PRO A 85 4.58 12.06 -0.73
C PRO A 85 4.54 12.67 -2.13
N ALA A 86 3.34 12.78 -2.70
CA ALA A 86 3.12 13.48 -3.97
C ALA A 86 1.75 14.21 -3.99
N GLY A 87 1.14 14.39 -2.82
CA GLY A 87 -0.13 15.08 -2.66
C GLY A 87 0.04 16.59 -2.42
N SER A 88 -1.08 17.32 -2.40
CA SER A 88 -1.11 18.70 -1.88
C SER A 88 -1.09 18.73 -0.35
N THR A 89 -1.54 17.64 0.28
CA THR A 89 -1.59 17.42 1.72
C THR A 89 -1.05 16.02 1.98
N ASP A 90 0.05 15.96 2.72
CA ASP A 90 0.90 14.78 2.91
C ASP A 90 1.08 14.52 4.41
N SER A 91 -0.01 14.54 5.19
CA SER A 91 0.11 14.48 6.66
C SER A 91 0.52 13.08 7.13
N ALA A 92 0.02 12.04 6.47
CA ALA A 92 0.36 10.67 6.79
C ALA A 92 1.78 10.31 6.31
N SER A 93 2.14 10.72 5.10
CA SER A 93 3.50 10.53 4.56
C SER A 93 4.55 11.33 5.34
N TYR A 94 4.25 12.56 5.77
CA TYR A 94 5.10 13.31 6.69
C TYR A 94 5.25 12.59 8.04
N SER A 95 4.19 11.99 8.57
CA SER A 95 4.25 11.24 9.84
C SER A 95 5.13 9.99 9.74
N VAL A 96 5.17 9.33 8.57
CA VAL A 96 5.99 8.14 8.33
C VAL A 96 7.46 8.49 8.17
N HIS A 97 7.79 9.54 7.43
CA HIS A 97 9.20 9.87 7.09
C HIS A 97 9.80 11.00 7.94
N GLY A 98 8.97 11.76 8.66
CA GLY A 98 9.35 13.01 9.30
C GLY A 98 9.62 14.17 8.33
N THR A 99 9.32 13.99 7.04
CA THR A 99 9.63 14.95 5.97
C THR A 99 8.71 14.74 4.76
N ASN A 100 8.49 15.82 4.00
CA ASN A 100 7.82 15.77 2.68
C ASN A 100 8.82 15.70 1.52
N ASP A 101 10.11 15.63 1.81
CA ASP A 101 11.13 15.48 0.77
C ASP A 101 11.06 14.08 0.14
N VAL A 102 10.70 14.03 -1.14
CA VAL A 102 10.50 12.78 -1.90
C VAL A 102 11.76 11.93 -1.98
N VAL A 103 12.94 12.56 -2.03
CA VAL A 103 14.22 11.85 -2.10
C VAL A 103 14.52 11.18 -0.77
N THR A 104 14.31 11.88 0.34
CA THR A 104 14.48 11.34 1.68
C THR A 104 13.49 10.22 1.97
N ALA A 105 12.22 10.36 1.55
CA ALA A 105 11.23 9.30 1.66
C ALA A 105 11.66 8.04 0.90
N ALA A 106 12.12 8.18 -0.35
CA ALA A 106 12.67 7.07 -1.13
C ALA A 106 13.89 6.42 -0.46
N LEU A 107 14.81 7.22 0.10
CA LEU A 107 15.98 6.71 0.82
C LEU A 107 15.60 5.92 2.07
N HIS A 108 14.60 6.37 2.84
CA HIS A 108 14.08 5.64 3.99
C HIS A 108 13.53 4.27 3.59
N ILE A 109 12.69 4.21 2.55
CA ILE A 109 12.13 2.97 1.99
C ILE A 109 13.25 2.01 1.57
N ILE A 110 14.24 2.50 0.80
CA ILE A 110 15.38 1.68 0.34
C ILE A 110 16.23 1.19 1.52
N SER A 111 16.45 2.04 2.52
CA SER A 111 17.20 1.69 3.72
C SER A 111 16.48 0.64 4.58
N GLY A 112 15.21 0.33 4.30
CA GLY A 112 14.38 -0.55 5.13
C GLY A 112 14.17 0.01 6.55
N LYS A 113 14.40 1.30 6.72
CA LYS A 113 13.96 2.02 7.91
C LYS A 113 12.50 2.35 7.62
N TYR A 114 11.61 1.94 8.52
CA TYR A 114 10.15 1.92 8.40
C TYR A 114 9.58 0.71 7.66
#